data_AF-A0A3N5UK58-F1
#
_entry.id   AF-A0A3N5UK58-F1
#
_cell.length_a   1.000
_cell.length_b   1.000
_cell.length_c   1.000
_cell.angle_alpha   90.00
_cell.angle_beta   90.00
_cell.angle_gamma   90.00
#
_symmetry.space_group_name_H-M   'P 1'
#
loop_
_entity.id
_entity.type
_entity.pdbx_description
1 polymer ?
#
loop_
_entity_poly.entity_id
_entity_poly.type
_entity_poly.pdbx_seq_one_letter_code
_entity_poly.pdbx_strand_id
1 'polypeptide(L)'
;MTTEEIATKYNSAKVTKESIKFQHMVEDYAVLLQSKVKNQDISAKTCVVMIPPVKLFCEMNDIILNWRKIGKLLPRGSSNALDEAYTREQIRRMLEFADLRTKIPILFMASGGMRLGGFQSLTDDCIRPIYDEKTG
;
A
#
# COMPACT_ATOMS: atom_id res chain seq x y z
N MET A 1 41.25 15.91 -32.59
CA MET A 1 39.95 15.74 -31.91
C MET A 1 38.95 16.59 -32.68
N THR A 2 38.03 15.95 -33.41
CA THR A 2 37.06 16.66 -34.25
C THR A 2 36.02 17.37 -33.37
N THR A 3 35.39 18.42 -33.87
CA THR A 3 34.34 19.18 -33.17
C THR A 3 33.17 18.30 -32.75
N GLU A 4 32.89 17.24 -33.52
CA GLU A 4 31.86 16.24 -33.22
C GLU A 4 32.18 15.40 -31.98
N GLU A 5 33.44 14.98 -31.78
CA GLU A 5 33.87 14.23 -30.58
C GLU A 5 33.72 15.06 -29.30
N ILE A 6 33.95 16.37 -29.40
CA ILE A 6 33.82 17.31 -28.27
C ILE A 6 32.33 17.50 -27.92
N ALA A 7 31.46 17.65 -28.92
CA ALA A 7 30.02 17.79 -28.72
C ALA A 7 29.39 16.54 -28.09
N THR A 8 29.78 15.35 -28.55
CA THR A 8 29.27 14.07 -28.01
C THR A 8 29.73 13.86 -26.56
N LYS A 9 30.98 14.20 -26.24
CA LYS A 9 31.51 14.11 -24.87
C LYS A 9 30.83 15.11 -23.93
N TYR A 10 30.57 16.34 -24.39
CA TYR A 10 29.86 17.35 -23.61
C TYR A 10 28.41 16.94 -23.32
N ASN A 11 27.69 16.44 -24.33
CA ASN A 11 26.33 15.94 -24.16
C ASN A 11 26.27 14.74 -23.19
N SER A 12 27.21 13.80 -23.30
CA SER A 12 27.33 12.67 -22.36
C SER A 12 27.56 13.15 -20.91
N ALA A 13 28.46 14.13 -20.70
CA ALA A 13 28.72 14.70 -19.38
C ALA A 13 27.49 15.44 -18.81
N LYS A 14 26.72 16.13 -19.66
CA LYS A 14 25.48 16.81 -19.27
C LYS A 14 24.40 15.82 -18.82
N VAL A 15 24.18 14.75 -19.60
CA VAL A 15 23.22 13.67 -19.27
C VAL A 15 23.60 12.98 -17.96
N THR A 16 24.89 12.73 -17.73
CA THR A 16 25.39 12.13 -16.48
C THR A 16 25.15 13.04 -15.28
N LYS A 17 25.32 14.35 -15.45
CA LYS A 17 25.05 15.33 -14.38
C LYS A 17 23.56 15.41 -14.04
N GLU A 18 22.69 15.31 -15.03
CA GLU A 18 21.23 15.32 -14.86
C GLU A 18 20.74 14.04 -14.16
N SER A 19 21.27 12.87 -14.51
CA SER A 19 20.91 11.60 -13.85
C SER A 19 21.36 11.55 -12.38
N ILE A 20 22.57 12.06 -12.08
CA ILE A 20 23.06 12.21 -10.70
C ILE A 20 22.15 13.15 -9.91
N LYS A 21 21.77 14.30 -10.48
CA LYS A 21 20.88 15.26 -9.83
C LYS A 21 19.51 14.64 -9.52
N PHE A 22 18.96 13.87 -10.43
CA PHE A 22 17.67 13.20 -10.23
C PHE A 22 17.76 12.12 -9.13
N GLN A 23 18.82 11.31 -9.12
CA GLN A 23 19.08 10.36 -8.04
C GLN A 23 19.12 11.04 -6.67
N HIS A 24 19.83 12.17 -6.54
CA HIS A 24 19.87 12.94 -5.29
C HIS A 24 18.49 13.48 -4.89
N MET A 25 17.69 13.96 -5.84
CA MET A 25 16.33 14.45 -5.56
C MET A 25 15.43 13.35 -4.95
N VAL A 26 15.52 12.11 -5.44
CA VAL A 26 14.76 10.99 -4.90
C VAL A 26 15.28 10.58 -3.52
N GLU A 27 16.58 10.67 -3.29
CA GLU A 27 17.19 10.46 -1.97
C GLU A 27 16.74 11.52 -0.95
N ASP A 28 16.75 12.79 -1.34
CA ASP A 28 16.29 13.91 -0.51
C ASP A 28 14.81 13.77 -0.15
N TYR A 29 14.00 13.30 -1.10
CA TYR A 29 12.60 12.96 -0.84
C TYR A 29 12.47 11.83 0.20
N ALA A 30 13.24 10.76 0.08
CA ALA A 30 13.23 9.67 1.06
C ALA A 30 13.68 10.14 2.46
N VAL A 31 14.67 11.05 2.54
CA VAL A 31 15.10 11.67 3.80
C VAL A 31 14.00 12.57 4.38
N LEU A 32 13.31 13.36 3.56
CA LEU A 32 12.19 14.18 3.98
C LEU A 32 11.06 13.32 4.58
N LEU A 33 10.74 12.19 3.94
CA LEU A 33 9.76 11.25 4.49
C LEU A 33 10.23 10.66 5.82
N GLN A 34 11.53 10.35 5.96
CA GLN A 34 12.08 9.89 7.24
C GLN A 34 11.95 10.95 8.34
N SER A 35 12.22 12.22 8.03
CA SER A 35 12.08 13.33 8.97
C SER A 35 10.63 13.50 9.44
N LYS A 36 9.65 13.36 8.53
CA LYS A 36 8.22 13.37 8.88
C LYS A 36 7.82 12.22 9.81
N VAL A 37 8.41 11.04 9.63
CA VAL A 37 8.19 9.91 10.54
C VAL A 37 8.82 10.18 11.91
N LYS A 38 10.01 10.79 11.98
CA LYS A 38 10.63 11.22 13.25
C LYS A 38 9.80 12.26 14.00
N ASN A 39 9.20 13.20 13.26
CA ASN A 39 8.31 14.22 13.81
C ASN A 39 6.91 13.70 14.17
N GLN A 40 6.64 12.41 13.97
CA GLN A 40 5.34 11.76 14.19
C GLN A 40 4.18 12.30 13.34
N ASP A 41 4.46 13.06 12.28
CA ASP A 41 3.44 13.52 11.33
C ASP A 41 2.85 12.34 10.53
N ILE A 42 3.65 11.30 10.30
CA ILE A 42 3.33 10.19 9.39
C ILE A 42 3.82 8.86 9.98
N SER A 43 3.04 7.79 9.79
CA SER A 43 3.46 6.43 10.13
C SER A 43 4.53 5.89 9.18
N ALA A 44 5.46 5.09 9.70
CA ALA A 44 6.47 4.41 8.89
C ALA A 44 5.87 3.56 7.75
N LYS A 45 4.69 2.96 7.95
CA LYS A 45 3.99 2.21 6.89
C LYS A 45 3.59 3.13 5.73
N THR A 46 3.01 4.28 6.04
CA THR A 46 2.60 5.26 5.03
C THR A 46 3.80 5.76 4.22
N CYS A 47 4.95 5.99 4.89
CA CYS A 47 6.20 6.36 4.22
C CYS A 47 6.64 5.29 3.19
N VAL A 48 6.60 4.01 3.55
CA VAL A 48 6.95 2.92 2.64
C VAL A 48 6.02 2.85 1.43
N VAL A 49 4.73 3.18 1.59
CA VAL A 49 3.73 3.19 0.50
C VAL A 49 3.94 4.33 -0.50
N MET A 50 4.62 5.42 -0.13
CA MET A 50 4.85 6.56 -1.03
C MET A 50 5.96 6.34 -2.07
N ILE A 51 6.86 5.37 -1.87
CA ILE A 51 8.01 5.12 -2.76
C ILE A 51 7.67 4.29 -4.00
N PRO A 52 6.83 3.22 -3.93
CA PRO A 52 6.46 2.43 -5.10
C PRO A 52 5.91 3.24 -6.29
N PRO A 53 5.08 4.28 -6.12
CA PRO A 53 4.66 5.13 -7.24
C PRO A 53 5.83 5.82 -7.96
N VAL A 54 6.82 6.33 -7.20
CA VAL A 54 8.03 6.94 -7.76
C VAL A 54 8.85 5.90 -8.52
N LYS A 55 8.92 4.69 -8.00
CA LYS A 55 9.57 3.57 -8.67
C LYS A 55 8.89 3.21 -9.98
N LEU A 56 7.56 3.07 -9.98
CA LEU A 56 6.77 2.80 -11.17
C LEU A 56 6.98 3.90 -12.23
N PHE A 57 6.96 5.17 -11.82
CA PHE A 57 7.24 6.28 -12.73
C PHE A 57 8.62 6.14 -13.40
N CYS A 58 9.66 5.80 -12.64
CA CYS A 58 11.00 5.62 -13.19
C CYS A 58 11.07 4.40 -14.12
N GLU A 59 10.42 3.29 -13.77
CA GLU A 59 10.36 2.08 -14.60
C GLU A 59 9.61 2.33 -15.92
N MET A 60 8.52 3.08 -15.90
CA MET A 60 7.75 3.44 -17.10
C MET A 60 8.50 4.40 -18.04
N ASN A 61 9.51 5.12 -17.54
CA ASN A 61 10.31 6.08 -18.31
C ASN A 61 11.75 5.58 -18.56
N ASP A 62 12.04 4.29 -18.32
CA ASP A 62 13.37 3.68 -18.47
C ASP A 62 14.51 4.41 -17.70
N ILE A 63 14.16 5.04 -16.57
CA ILE A 63 15.13 5.76 -15.73
C ILE A 63 15.77 4.81 -14.73
N ILE A 64 17.06 4.55 -14.91
CA ILE A 64 17.83 3.64 -14.05
C ILE A 64 18.32 4.38 -12.80
N LEU A 65 17.79 4.00 -11.62
CA LEU A 65 18.16 4.53 -10.31
C LEU A 65 18.67 3.45 -9.36
N ASN A 66 19.46 3.86 -8.37
CA ASN A 66 19.97 2.96 -7.33
C ASN A 66 18.93 2.78 -6.21
N TRP A 67 17.96 1.90 -6.46
CA TRP A 67 16.89 1.57 -5.50
C TRP A 67 17.39 0.94 -4.21
N ARG A 68 18.53 0.24 -4.22
CA ARG A 68 19.14 -0.34 -3.01
C ARG A 68 19.58 0.74 -2.04
N LYS A 69 20.04 1.89 -2.54
CA LYS A 69 20.41 3.04 -1.70
C LYS A 69 19.16 3.71 -1.13
N ILE A 70 18.16 3.99 -1.98
CA ILE A 70 16.89 4.61 -1.57
C ILE A 70 16.17 3.75 -0.51
N GLY A 71 16.11 2.44 -0.70
CA GLY A 71 15.46 1.52 0.23
C GLY A 71 16.11 1.47 1.63
N LYS A 72 17.42 1.76 1.74
CA LYS A 72 18.12 1.85 3.03
C LYS A 72 17.83 3.16 3.77
N LEU A 73 17.40 4.21 3.07
CA LEU A 73 17.02 5.49 3.68
C LEU A 73 15.62 5.44 4.30
N LEU A 74 14.79 4.50 3.86
CA LEU A 74 13.42 4.39 4.33
C LEU A 74 13.35 3.85 5.77
N PRO A 75 12.43 4.38 6.59
CA PRO A 75 12.21 3.89 7.94
C PRO A 75 11.68 2.45 7.88
N ARG A 76 12.28 1.56 8.67
CA ARG A 76 11.75 0.21 8.86
C ARG A 76 10.56 0.28 9.81
N GLY A 77 9.37 0.03 9.30
CA GLY A 77 8.17 -0.01 10.12
C GLY A 77 8.15 -1.25 11.01
N SER A 78 8.22 -1.06 12.32
CA SER A 78 7.75 -2.04 13.30
C SER A 78 6.32 -1.64 13.66
N SER A 79 5.34 -2.31 13.08
CA SER A 79 3.96 -2.17 13.51
C SER A 79 3.21 -3.44 13.15
N ASN A 80 3.22 -4.38 14.09
CA ASN A 80 2.08 -5.28 14.21
C ASN A 80 0.92 -4.39 14.66
N ALA A 81 -0.20 -4.44 13.93
CA ALA A 81 -1.42 -3.85 14.46
C ALA A 81 -1.75 -4.61 15.73
N LEU A 82 -1.91 -3.90 16.86
CA LEU A 82 -2.36 -4.48 18.12
C LEU A 82 -3.88 -4.70 18.09
N ASP A 83 -4.42 -5.15 16.95
CA ASP A 83 -5.84 -5.46 16.85
C ASP A 83 -6.09 -6.80 17.52
N GLU A 84 -6.88 -6.76 18.58
CA GLU A 84 -7.39 -7.94 19.27
C GLU A 84 -8.67 -8.44 18.58
N ALA A 85 -8.83 -9.76 18.51
CA ALA A 85 -10.04 -10.35 17.96
C ALA A 85 -11.23 -10.10 18.89
N TYR A 86 -12.41 -9.83 18.33
CA TYR A 86 -13.62 -9.65 19.13
C TYR A 86 -14.00 -10.94 19.86
N THR A 87 -14.38 -10.81 21.14
CA THR A 87 -14.90 -11.93 21.92
C THR A 87 -16.36 -12.23 21.54
N ARG A 88 -16.85 -13.42 21.89
CA ARG A 88 -18.24 -13.84 21.60
C ARG A 88 -19.26 -12.91 22.26
N GLU A 89 -18.94 -12.39 23.44
CA GLU A 89 -19.78 -11.47 24.20
C GLU A 89 -19.87 -10.11 23.51
N GLN A 90 -18.76 -9.63 22.94
CA GLN A 90 -18.73 -8.39 22.18
C GLN A 90 -19.57 -8.53 20.89
N ILE A 91 -19.43 -9.64 20.17
CA ILE A 91 -20.24 -9.93 18.97
C ILE A 91 -21.73 -10.02 19.33
N ARG A 92 -22.08 -10.68 20.44
CA ARG A 92 -23.46 -10.77 20.93
C ARG A 92 -24.04 -9.38 21.21
N ARG A 93 -23.29 -8.49 21.87
CA ARG A 93 -23.72 -7.10 22.09
C ARG A 93 -23.92 -6.34 20.76
N MET A 94 -23.01 -6.50 19.80
CA MET A 94 -23.18 -5.87 18.48
C MET A 94 -24.48 -6.32 17.79
N LEU A 95 -24.83 -7.60 17.89
CA LEU A 95 -26.07 -8.13 17.33
C LEU A 95 -27.32 -7.66 18.08
N GLU A 96 -27.25 -7.38 19.39
CA GLU A 96 -28.40 -6.86 20.14
C GLU A 96 -28.80 -5.44 19.68
N PHE A 97 -27.83 -4.58 19.37
CA PHE A 97 -28.08 -3.20 18.92
C PHE A 97 -28.22 -3.05 17.40
N ALA A 98 -27.95 -4.09 16.61
CA ALA A 98 -27.98 -4.03 15.16
C ALA A 98 -29.37 -4.33 14.56
N ASP A 99 -29.71 -3.58 13.51
CA ASP A 99 -30.85 -3.88 12.62
C ASP A 99 -30.60 -5.14 11.79
N LEU A 100 -31.65 -5.67 11.16
CA LEU A 100 -31.56 -6.87 10.32
C LEU A 100 -30.47 -6.74 9.23
N ARG A 101 -30.37 -5.56 8.60
CA ARG A 101 -29.39 -5.30 7.53
C ARG A 101 -27.94 -5.31 8.02
N THR A 102 -27.68 -4.91 9.25
CA THR A 102 -26.34 -4.90 9.86
C THR A 102 -25.97 -6.22 10.54
N LYS A 103 -26.97 -6.99 11.00
CA LYS A 103 -26.75 -8.35 11.52
C LYS A 103 -26.17 -9.30 10.49
N ILE A 104 -26.65 -9.22 9.25
CA ILE A 104 -26.19 -10.06 8.13
C ILE A 104 -24.66 -9.97 7.96
N PRO A 105 -24.04 -8.80 7.68
CA PRO A 105 -22.61 -8.71 7.48
C PRO A 105 -21.80 -9.08 8.72
N ILE A 106 -22.27 -8.77 9.94
CA ILE A 106 -21.59 -9.17 11.19
C ILE A 106 -21.48 -10.69 11.28
N LEU A 107 -22.58 -11.42 11.05
CA LEU A 107 -22.60 -12.87 11.08
C LEU A 107 -21.78 -13.49 9.94
N PHE A 108 -21.90 -12.95 8.72
CA PHE A 108 -21.10 -13.40 7.58
C PHE A 108 -19.60 -13.25 7.82
N MET A 109 -19.15 -12.14 8.41
CA MET A 109 -17.73 -11.94 8.72
C MET A 109 -17.28 -12.83 9.89
N ALA A 110 -18.10 -12.97 10.94
CA ALA A 110 -17.75 -13.76 12.12
C ALA A 110 -17.72 -15.27 11.84
N SER A 111 -18.65 -15.78 11.03
CA SER A 111 -18.77 -17.22 10.74
C SER A 111 -18.02 -17.63 9.46
N GLY A 112 -18.00 -16.78 8.44
CA GLY A 112 -17.37 -17.05 7.15
C GLY A 112 -15.96 -16.48 6.99
N GLY A 113 -15.50 -15.62 7.92
CA GLY A 113 -14.19 -14.97 7.82
C GLY A 113 -14.05 -14.04 6.62
N MET A 114 -15.17 -13.58 6.05
CA MET A 114 -15.18 -12.75 4.84
C MET A 114 -14.63 -11.36 5.14
N ARG A 115 -13.85 -10.80 4.21
CA ARG A 115 -13.35 -9.42 4.30
C ARG A 115 -14.41 -8.43 3.81
N LEU A 116 -14.37 -7.18 4.27
CA LEU A 116 -15.30 -6.12 3.87
C LEU A 116 -15.41 -5.97 2.33
N GLY A 117 -14.29 -6.10 1.61
CA GLY A 117 -14.28 -6.01 0.14
C GLY A 117 -15.03 -7.14 -0.58
N GLY A 118 -15.27 -8.27 0.09
CA GLY A 118 -15.99 -9.40 -0.50
C GLY A 118 -17.50 -9.16 -0.64
N PHE A 119 -18.07 -8.23 0.13
CA PHE A 119 -19.49 -7.90 0.02
C PHE A 119 -19.85 -7.24 -1.31
N GLN A 120 -18.93 -6.52 -1.95
CA GLN A 120 -19.19 -5.85 -3.23
C GLN A 120 -19.37 -6.84 -4.39
N SER A 121 -18.70 -7.99 -4.33
CA SER A 121 -18.79 -9.05 -5.34
C SER A 121 -19.84 -10.11 -5.01
N LEU A 122 -20.55 -9.99 -3.89
CA LEU A 122 -21.53 -10.98 -3.45
C LEU A 122 -22.78 -10.87 -4.31
N THR A 123 -23.12 -11.96 -4.98
CA THR A 123 -24.32 -12.11 -5.81
C THR A 123 -25.22 -13.20 -5.22
N ASP A 124 -26.49 -13.21 -5.62
CA ASP A 124 -27.47 -14.18 -5.10
C ASP A 124 -27.05 -15.63 -5.37
N ASP A 125 -26.35 -15.88 -6.48
CA ASP A 125 -25.80 -17.20 -6.84
C ASP A 125 -24.74 -17.72 -5.84
N CYS A 126 -24.12 -16.83 -5.07
CA CYS A 126 -23.09 -17.20 -4.09
C CYS A 126 -23.68 -17.78 -2.80
N ILE A 127 -24.99 -17.64 -2.58
CA ILE A 127 -25.65 -18.07 -1.33
C ILE A 127 -26.64 -19.18 -1.67
N ARG A 128 -26.45 -20.34 -1.05
CA ARG A 128 -27.37 -21.48 -1.19
C ARG A 128 -27.90 -21.88 0.18
N PRO A 129 -29.24 -22.02 0.33
CA PRO A 129 -29.80 -22.51 1.58
C PRO A 129 -29.38 -23.98 1.79
N ILE A 130 -29.12 -24.33 3.05
CA ILE A 130 -28.76 -25.71 3.44
C ILE A 130 -30.01 -26.58 3.53
N TYR A 131 -31.17 -25.99 3.85
CA TYR A 131 -32.46 -26.65 3.94
C TYR A 131 -33.43 -25.99 2.97
N ASP A 132 -34.09 -26.78 2.11
CA ASP A 132 -35.17 -26.31 1.23
C ASP A 132 -36.52 -26.56 1.92
N GLU A 133 -37.28 -25.49 2.13
CA GLU A 133 -38.58 -25.50 2.83
C GLU A 133 -39.63 -26.37 2.11
N LYS A 134 -39.36 -26.85 0.90
CA LYS A 134 -40.28 -27.66 0.08
C LYS A 134 -40.25 -29.17 0.36
N THR A 135 -39.48 -29.63 1.35
CA THR A 135 -39.31 -31.07 1.64
C THR A 135 -39.85 -31.51 3.00
N GLY A 136 -40.79 -30.76 3.56
CA GLY A 136 -41.54 -31.10 4.78
C GLY A 136 -43.02 -31.30 4.52
#